data_AF-A0AAV2G0B5-F1
#
_entry.id   AF-A0AAV2G0B5-F1
#
_cell.length_a   1.000
_cell.length_b   1.000
_cell.length_c   1.000
_cell.angle_alpha   90.00
_cell.angle_beta   90.00
_cell.angle_gamma   90.00
#
_symmetry.space_group_name_H-M   'P 1'
#
loop_
_entity.id
_entity.type
_entity.pdbx_description
1 polymer ?
#
loop_
_entity_poly.entity_id
_entity_poly.type
_entity_poly.pdbx_seq_one_letter_code
_entity_poly.pdbx_strand_id
1 'polypeptide(L)'
;MFILKQVDKEEVRLRRTISSKKDEYFLDGKHITKTEVMNLLESAGFSRSNPYYVVQQGKIASLTLMKDSERLDLLKEIGGTRVYEERRRESLKLMQETGNKRKQIVQVVQYLDERLKELDAEKDELRKYQQLDKQRKSLEYTIYDKELQDARQKLKEVEDARNRVSETSAKMHYNVLDAHEKSKDLDAQMKDLGKELQGLNKEREAVEKQHSQAIKKLTELQLDVKDMQERMSGANQAKEEAGRQLKSVEKEIQDSMEELEKISPSYEEQVEKEKEITKGIMDREKQLSILYQKQGRATQFASKADRDKWLQKEIEDLQRVLSSNLAQACYFFLMHLSCGVLLGVPIALGSICDLTVKFDELKLSLFLGLL
;
A
#
# COMPACT_ATOMS: atom_id res chain seq x y z
N MET A 1 -67.51 29.62 -112.62
CA MET A 1 -67.32 30.93 -113.26
C MET A 1 -66.28 30.77 -114.36
N PHE A 2 -66.70 30.60 -115.62
CA PHE A 2 -65.74 30.57 -116.73
C PHE A 2 -65.39 32.02 -117.10
N ILE A 3 -64.11 32.38 -117.02
CA ILE A 3 -63.62 33.62 -117.61
C ILE A 3 -63.54 33.39 -119.11
N LEU A 4 -64.66 33.62 -119.80
CA LEU A 4 -64.64 33.79 -121.26
C LEU A 4 -63.75 34.99 -121.55
N LYS A 5 -62.65 34.77 -122.28
CA LYS A 5 -61.91 35.86 -122.93
C LYS A 5 -62.82 36.41 -124.02
N GLN A 6 -63.67 37.37 -123.69
CA GLN A 6 -64.35 38.19 -124.69
C GLN A 6 -63.25 38.82 -125.55
N VAL A 7 -63.21 38.46 -126.84
CA VAL A 7 -62.28 39.05 -127.79
C VAL A 7 -62.92 40.34 -128.25
N ASP A 8 -62.76 41.39 -127.45
CA ASP A 8 -63.42 42.68 -127.63
C ASP A 8 -62.74 43.44 -128.77
N LYS A 9 -63.12 43.09 -130.01
CA LYS A 9 -62.57 43.55 -131.28
C LYS A 9 -63.60 43.45 -132.39
N GLU A 10 -63.51 44.38 -133.34
CA GLU A 10 -64.34 44.39 -134.57
C GLU A 10 -63.99 43.22 -135.52
N GLU A 11 -62.72 42.80 -135.56
CA GLU A 11 -62.26 41.62 -136.32
C GLU A 11 -61.61 40.57 -135.41
N VAL A 12 -61.96 39.30 -135.63
CA VAL A 12 -61.39 38.14 -134.92
C VAL A 12 -60.86 37.12 -135.94
N ARG A 13 -59.56 36.82 -135.88
CA ARG A 13 -58.90 35.95 -136.88
C ARG A 13 -58.49 34.60 -136.27
N LEU A 14 -59.33 33.59 -136.49
CA LEU A 14 -59.03 32.19 -136.16
C LEU A 14 -58.29 31.51 -137.33
N ARG A 15 -57.13 30.91 -137.06
CA ARG A 15 -56.34 30.12 -138.02
C ARG A 15 -56.06 28.74 -137.43
N ARG A 16 -56.25 27.70 -138.23
CA ARG A 16 -55.87 26.32 -137.91
C ARG A 16 -54.74 25.88 -138.84
N THR A 17 -53.61 25.45 -138.27
CA THR A 17 -52.44 24.97 -139.01
C THR A 17 -52.36 23.45 -138.84
N ILE A 18 -52.65 22.72 -139.91
CA ILE A 18 -52.63 21.25 -139.94
C ILE A 18 -51.33 20.80 -140.61
N SER A 19 -50.54 20.01 -139.89
CA SER A 19 -49.32 19.36 -140.35
C SER A 19 -49.40 17.87 -140.07
N SER A 20 -48.67 17.02 -140.80
CA SER A 20 -48.78 15.54 -140.70
C SER A 20 -48.49 14.92 -139.33
N LYS A 21 -48.04 15.71 -138.35
CA LYS A 21 -47.81 15.32 -136.94
C LYS A 21 -48.39 16.32 -135.91
N LYS A 22 -49.09 17.38 -136.33
CA LYS A 22 -49.53 18.49 -135.45
C LYS A 22 -50.83 19.14 -135.95
N ASP A 23 -51.70 19.53 -135.00
CA ASP A 23 -52.93 20.29 -135.23
C ASP A 23 -52.95 21.51 -134.30
N GLU A 24 -52.45 22.65 -134.78
CA GLU A 24 -52.23 23.86 -133.97
C GLU A 24 -53.28 24.94 -134.29
N TYR A 25 -53.78 25.63 -133.26
CA TYR A 25 -54.85 26.63 -133.38
C TYR A 25 -54.34 27.99 -132.89
N PHE A 26 -54.59 29.03 -133.69
CA PHE A 26 -54.14 30.39 -133.44
C PHE A 26 -55.33 31.36 -133.51
N LEU A 27 -55.47 32.19 -132.48
CA LEU A 27 -56.48 33.24 -132.39
C LEU A 27 -55.75 34.59 -132.33
N ASP A 28 -55.92 35.42 -133.36
CA ASP A 28 -55.16 36.65 -133.58
C ASP A 28 -53.63 36.46 -133.46
N GLY A 29 -53.14 35.31 -133.94
CA GLY A 29 -51.72 34.93 -133.87
C GLY A 29 -51.27 34.33 -132.54
N LYS A 30 -52.09 34.34 -131.49
CA LYS A 30 -51.78 33.66 -130.22
C LYS A 30 -52.17 32.19 -130.30
N HIS A 31 -51.24 31.28 -130.01
CA HIS A 31 -51.53 29.85 -129.91
C HIS A 31 -52.50 29.56 -128.75
N ILE A 32 -53.55 28.78 -129.01
CA ILE A 32 -54.57 28.38 -128.01
C ILE A 32 -54.89 26.89 -128.11
N THR A 33 -55.41 26.31 -127.04
CA THR A 33 -55.77 24.89 -127.03
C THR A 33 -57.07 24.63 -127.81
N LYS A 34 -57.19 23.43 -128.39
CA LYS A 34 -58.41 22.97 -129.06
C LYS A 34 -59.66 23.08 -128.18
N THR A 35 -59.53 22.88 -126.87
CA THR A 35 -60.63 23.00 -125.91
C THR A 35 -61.07 24.46 -125.74
N GLU A 36 -60.15 25.41 -125.69
CA GLU A 36 -60.47 26.85 -125.68
C GLU A 36 -61.16 27.28 -127.00
N VAL A 37 -60.72 26.77 -128.15
CA VAL A 37 -61.37 27.03 -129.45
C VAL A 37 -62.82 26.53 -129.45
N MET A 38 -63.06 25.30 -129.00
CA MET A 38 -64.40 24.72 -128.96
C MET A 38 -65.31 25.47 -127.97
N ASN A 39 -64.82 25.79 -126.77
CA ASN A 39 -65.54 26.60 -125.79
C ASN A 39 -65.89 28.00 -126.33
N LEU A 40 -64.97 28.63 -127.07
CA LEU A 40 -65.20 29.93 -127.71
C LEU A 40 -66.30 29.85 -128.78
N LEU A 41 -66.21 28.87 -129.68
CA LEU A 41 -67.21 28.64 -130.73
C LEU A 41 -68.58 28.31 -130.13
N GLU A 42 -68.66 27.43 -129.13
CA GLU A 42 -69.89 27.14 -128.39
C GLU A 42 -70.47 28.39 -127.71
N SER A 43 -69.63 29.25 -127.12
CA SER A 43 -70.09 30.52 -126.51
C SER A 43 -70.61 31.54 -127.55
N ALA A 44 -70.17 31.43 -128.80
CA ALA A 44 -70.67 32.19 -129.94
C ALA A 44 -71.85 31.48 -130.67
N GLY A 45 -72.41 30.41 -130.10
CA GLY A 45 -73.52 29.64 -130.67
C GLY A 45 -73.12 28.57 -131.70
N PHE A 46 -71.87 28.56 -132.16
CA PHE A 46 -71.32 27.55 -133.06
C PHE A 46 -70.99 26.25 -132.32
N SER A 47 -72.02 25.58 -131.81
CA SER A 47 -71.88 24.23 -131.27
C SER A 47 -71.41 23.26 -132.37
N ARG A 48 -70.30 22.56 -132.11
CA ARG A 48 -69.79 21.46 -132.94
C ARG A 48 -70.86 20.39 -133.22
N SER A 49 -71.79 20.25 -132.30
CA SER A 49 -72.81 19.20 -132.29
C SER A 49 -73.99 19.52 -133.21
N ASN A 50 -74.35 20.81 -133.37
CA ASN A 50 -75.45 21.24 -134.23
C ASN A 50 -75.14 20.96 -135.72
N PRO A 51 -75.86 20.05 -136.40
CA PRO A 51 -75.53 19.65 -137.76
C PRO A 51 -76.11 20.59 -138.84
N TYR A 52 -76.90 21.60 -138.47
CA TYR A 52 -77.59 22.47 -139.45
C TYR A 52 -76.69 23.56 -140.06
N TYR A 53 -75.50 23.81 -139.48
CA TYR A 53 -74.55 24.77 -140.04
C TYR A 53 -73.89 24.30 -141.35
N VAL A 54 -73.84 22.98 -141.63
CA VAL A 54 -73.23 22.42 -142.85
C VAL A 54 -74.02 21.19 -143.33
N VAL A 55 -74.77 21.34 -144.42
CA VAL A 55 -75.50 20.21 -145.04
C VAL A 55 -74.55 19.36 -145.89
N GLN A 56 -74.15 18.21 -145.37
CA GLN A 56 -73.35 17.22 -146.09
C GLN A 56 -74.21 16.35 -147.03
N GLN A 57 -73.59 15.77 -148.07
CA GLN A 57 -74.25 14.77 -148.92
C GLN A 57 -74.75 13.59 -148.07
N GLY A 58 -75.94 13.07 -148.40
CA GLY A 58 -76.61 12.03 -147.61
C GLY A 58 -77.25 12.49 -146.29
N LYS A 59 -76.96 13.70 -145.77
CA LYS A 59 -77.50 14.16 -144.47
C LYS A 59 -79.03 14.24 -144.46
N ILE A 60 -79.65 14.67 -145.56
CA ILE A 60 -81.12 14.71 -145.72
C ILE A 60 -81.72 13.30 -145.56
N ALA A 61 -81.13 12.30 -146.22
CA ALA A 61 -81.57 10.91 -146.10
C ALA A 61 -81.41 10.37 -144.66
N SER A 62 -80.36 10.77 -143.93
CA SER A 62 -80.25 10.44 -142.50
C SER A 62 -81.37 11.07 -141.67
N LEU A 63 -81.74 12.33 -141.94
CA LEU A 63 -82.78 13.04 -141.19
C LEU A 63 -84.16 12.42 -141.40
N THR A 64 -84.45 11.87 -142.59
CA THR A 64 -85.69 11.14 -142.88
C THR A 64 -85.73 9.72 -142.30
N LEU A 65 -84.58 9.14 -141.94
CA LEU A 65 -84.46 7.78 -141.38
C LEU A 65 -84.20 7.76 -139.86
N MET A 66 -83.99 8.93 -139.22
CA MET A 66 -83.73 9.03 -137.78
C MET A 66 -84.93 8.59 -136.94
N LYS A 67 -84.63 7.81 -135.90
CA LYS A 67 -85.58 7.40 -134.86
C LYS A 67 -86.01 8.58 -134.00
N ASP A 68 -87.15 8.47 -133.34
CA ASP A 68 -87.70 9.56 -132.52
C ASP A 68 -86.79 9.96 -131.35
N SER A 69 -86.01 9.01 -130.79
CA SER A 69 -84.97 9.29 -129.80
C SER A 69 -83.82 10.14 -130.37
N GLU A 70 -83.35 9.81 -131.56
CA GLU A 70 -82.28 10.54 -132.26
C GLU A 70 -82.76 11.94 -132.66
N ARG A 71 -84.05 12.07 -133.02
CA ARG A 71 -84.71 13.35 -133.30
C ARG A 71 -84.89 14.19 -132.03
N LEU A 72 -85.18 13.58 -130.88
CA LEU A 72 -85.23 14.26 -129.59
C LEU A 72 -83.86 14.76 -129.14
N ASP A 73 -82.82 13.93 -129.26
CA ASP A 73 -81.45 14.35 -128.94
C ASP A 73 -80.99 15.49 -129.87
N LEU A 74 -81.33 15.43 -131.15
CA LEU A 74 -81.12 16.52 -132.10
C LEU A 74 -81.87 17.82 -131.70
N LEU A 75 -83.09 17.73 -131.18
CA LEU A 75 -83.83 18.88 -130.67
C LEU A 75 -83.21 19.46 -129.38
N LYS A 76 -82.72 18.63 -128.46
CA LYS A 76 -81.93 19.07 -127.28
C LYS A 76 -80.62 19.74 -127.68
N GLU A 77 -80.04 19.30 -128.78
CA GLU A 77 -78.78 19.79 -129.33
C GLU A 77 -78.94 21.15 -130.00
N ILE A 78 -79.99 21.34 -130.82
CA ILE A 78 -80.41 22.66 -131.32
C ILE A 78 -80.74 23.61 -130.15
N GLY A 79 -81.48 23.13 -129.16
CA GLY A 79 -81.87 23.92 -127.99
C GLY A 79 -80.74 24.19 -126.98
N GLY A 80 -79.52 23.72 -127.22
CA GLY A 80 -78.36 23.88 -126.34
C GLY A 80 -78.45 23.20 -124.97
N THR A 81 -79.58 22.54 -124.65
CA THR A 81 -79.85 21.95 -123.33
C THR A 81 -78.93 20.79 -123.01
N ARG A 82 -78.39 20.10 -124.03
CA ARG A 82 -77.38 19.04 -123.90
C ARG A 82 -76.20 19.44 -123.00
N VAL A 83 -75.61 20.62 -123.22
CA VAL A 83 -74.43 21.10 -122.45
C VAL A 83 -74.81 21.43 -120.99
N TYR A 84 -76.05 21.88 -120.76
CA TYR A 84 -76.57 22.11 -119.41
C TYR A 84 -76.85 20.78 -118.68
N GLU A 85 -77.48 19.80 -119.34
CA GLU A 85 -77.73 18.46 -118.77
C GLU A 85 -76.42 17.76 -118.37
N GLU A 86 -75.38 17.88 -119.21
CA GLU A 86 -74.05 17.30 -118.96
C GLU A 86 -73.35 17.95 -117.76
N ARG A 87 -73.21 19.29 -117.75
CA ARG A 87 -72.62 20.02 -116.61
C ARG A 87 -73.41 19.83 -115.30
N ARG A 88 -74.74 19.69 -115.39
CA ARG A 88 -75.60 19.36 -114.23
C ARG A 88 -75.30 17.95 -113.70
N ARG A 89 -75.12 16.96 -114.59
CA ARG A 89 -74.76 15.58 -114.23
C ARG A 89 -73.39 15.52 -113.52
N GLU A 90 -72.40 16.22 -114.05
CA GLU A 90 -71.07 16.34 -113.43
C GLU A 90 -71.14 17.01 -112.04
N SER A 91 -71.88 18.13 -111.94
CA SER A 91 -72.05 18.87 -110.68
C SER A 91 -72.75 18.04 -109.60
N LEU A 92 -73.77 17.25 -109.99
CA LEU A 92 -74.45 16.33 -109.07
C LEU A 92 -73.52 15.21 -108.59
N LYS A 93 -72.67 14.65 -109.46
CA LYS A 93 -71.66 13.66 -109.07
C LYS A 93 -70.65 14.24 -108.07
N LEU A 94 -70.11 15.42 -108.35
CA LEU A 94 -69.17 16.10 -107.44
C LEU A 94 -69.82 16.45 -106.09
N MET A 95 -71.10 16.82 -106.09
CA MET A 95 -71.88 17.05 -104.87
C MET A 95 -72.07 15.76 -104.06
N GLN A 96 -72.32 14.62 -104.72
CA GLN A 96 -72.40 13.31 -104.06
C GLN A 96 -71.06 12.87 -103.46
N GLU A 97 -69.96 13.01 -104.20
CA GLU A 97 -68.60 12.74 -103.72
C GLU A 97 -68.23 13.63 -102.51
N THR A 98 -68.58 14.92 -102.57
CA THR A 98 -68.39 15.87 -101.46
C THR A 98 -69.26 15.51 -100.25
N GLY A 99 -70.50 15.08 -100.47
CA GLY A 99 -71.39 14.59 -99.41
C GLY A 99 -70.85 13.36 -98.70
N ASN A 100 -70.23 12.43 -99.44
CA ASN A 100 -69.58 11.26 -98.86
C ASN A 100 -68.32 11.63 -98.06
N LYS A 101 -67.48 12.53 -98.57
CA LYS A 101 -66.34 13.10 -97.82
C LYS A 101 -66.79 13.78 -96.53
N ARG A 102 -67.90 14.53 -96.55
CA ARG A 102 -68.48 15.15 -95.34
C ARG A 102 -68.92 14.11 -94.30
N LYS A 103 -69.50 12.98 -94.71
CA LYS A 103 -69.85 11.88 -93.79
C LYS A 103 -68.61 11.27 -93.13
N GLN A 104 -67.55 11.02 -93.90
CA GLN A 104 -66.27 10.52 -93.38
C GLN A 104 -65.65 11.49 -92.36
N ILE A 105 -65.66 12.80 -92.64
CA ILE A 105 -65.17 13.82 -91.70
C ILE A 105 -65.99 13.80 -90.40
N VAL A 106 -67.33 13.71 -90.47
CA VAL A 106 -68.18 13.62 -89.27
C VAL A 106 -67.87 12.37 -88.44
N GLN A 107 -67.64 11.22 -89.07
CA GLN A 107 -67.26 9.99 -88.36
C GLN A 107 -65.89 10.13 -87.66
N VAL A 108 -64.92 10.78 -88.31
CA VAL A 108 -63.60 11.05 -87.69
C VAL A 108 -63.72 12.03 -86.53
N VAL A 109 -64.57 13.07 -86.63
CA VAL A 109 -64.83 14.00 -85.52
C VAL A 109 -65.48 13.28 -84.33
N GLN A 110 -66.46 12.40 -84.58
CA GLN A 110 -67.10 11.60 -83.51
C GLN A 110 -66.08 10.71 -82.78
N TYR A 111 -65.18 10.04 -83.51
CA TYR A 111 -64.10 9.25 -82.93
C TYR A 111 -63.10 10.10 -82.12
N LEU A 112 -62.80 11.32 -82.57
CA LEU A 112 -61.96 12.26 -81.82
C LEU A 112 -62.66 12.76 -80.54
N ASP A 113 -63.97 13.05 -80.59
CA ASP A 113 -64.77 13.42 -79.41
C ASP A 113 -64.88 12.27 -78.39
N GLU A 114 -64.84 11.02 -78.84
CA GLU A 114 -64.75 9.83 -77.97
C GLU A 114 -63.36 9.72 -77.34
N ARG A 115 -62.28 9.77 -78.14
CA ARG A 115 -60.90 9.67 -77.62
C ARG A 115 -60.52 10.85 -76.71
N LEU A 116 -61.10 12.04 -76.91
CA LEU A 116 -60.92 13.18 -76.00
C LEU A 116 -61.55 12.93 -74.61
N LYS A 117 -62.71 12.26 -74.54
CA LYS A 117 -63.34 11.90 -73.25
C LYS A 117 -62.53 10.85 -72.50
N GLU A 118 -61.94 9.89 -73.21
CA GLU A 118 -61.00 8.92 -72.62
C GLU A 118 -59.78 9.64 -72.05
N LEU A 119 -59.16 10.56 -72.82
CA LEU A 119 -58.01 11.35 -72.37
C LEU A 119 -58.32 12.26 -71.17
N ASP A 120 -59.52 12.84 -71.07
CA ASP A 120 -59.94 13.60 -69.89
C ASP A 120 -60.15 12.70 -68.66
N ALA A 121 -60.63 11.46 -68.84
CA ALA A 121 -60.71 10.48 -67.76
C ALA A 121 -59.32 10.00 -67.29
N GLU A 122 -58.42 9.66 -68.22
CA GLU A 122 -57.01 9.32 -67.95
C GLU A 122 -56.30 10.46 -67.17
N LYS A 123 -56.57 11.71 -67.55
CA LYS A 123 -56.06 12.94 -66.90
C LYS A 123 -56.58 13.14 -65.47
N ASP A 124 -57.85 12.86 -65.21
CA ASP A 124 -58.43 12.95 -63.86
C ASP A 124 -58.05 11.77 -62.95
N GLU A 125 -57.76 10.61 -63.52
CA GLU A 125 -57.09 9.53 -62.79
C GLU A 125 -55.64 9.91 -62.43
N LEU A 126 -54.87 10.43 -63.39
CA LEU A 126 -53.50 10.91 -63.15
C LEU A 126 -53.44 12.02 -62.08
N ARG A 127 -54.43 12.92 -62.04
CA ARG A 127 -54.57 13.92 -60.97
C ARG A 127 -54.76 13.29 -59.59
N LYS A 128 -55.64 12.28 -59.47
CA LYS A 128 -55.85 11.53 -58.21
C LYS A 128 -54.57 10.79 -57.80
N TYR A 129 -53.90 10.13 -58.75
CA TYR A 129 -52.62 9.48 -58.52
C TYR A 129 -51.56 10.47 -57.98
N GLN A 130 -51.40 11.65 -58.60
CA GLN A 130 -50.46 12.67 -58.14
C GLN A 130 -50.80 13.22 -56.74
N GLN A 131 -52.08 13.29 -56.37
CA GLN A 131 -52.49 13.68 -55.01
C GLN A 131 -52.13 12.58 -54.00
N LEU A 132 -52.41 11.32 -54.32
CA LEU A 132 -52.09 10.17 -53.48
C LEU A 132 -50.57 9.95 -53.35
N ASP A 133 -49.78 10.14 -54.41
CA ASP A 133 -48.31 10.05 -54.37
C ASP A 133 -47.69 11.17 -53.52
N LYS A 134 -48.22 12.40 -53.57
CA LYS A 134 -47.83 13.48 -52.65
C LYS A 134 -48.15 13.13 -51.20
N GLN A 135 -49.34 12.58 -50.92
CA GLN A 135 -49.70 12.11 -49.58
C GLN A 135 -48.78 10.97 -49.12
N ARG A 136 -48.55 9.96 -49.96
CA ARG A 136 -47.64 8.84 -49.69
C ARG A 136 -46.24 9.34 -49.32
N LYS A 137 -45.67 10.26 -50.12
CA LYS A 137 -44.36 10.87 -49.86
C LYS A 137 -44.34 11.64 -48.55
N SER A 138 -45.39 12.40 -48.21
CA SER A 138 -45.46 13.11 -46.93
C SER A 138 -45.50 12.17 -45.71
N LEU A 139 -46.22 11.05 -45.82
CA LEU A 139 -46.25 10.01 -44.78
C LEU A 139 -44.92 9.25 -44.70
N GLU A 140 -44.32 8.94 -45.84
CA GLU A 140 -43.01 8.29 -45.98
C GLU A 140 -41.90 9.13 -45.31
N TYR A 141 -41.84 10.44 -45.57
CA TYR A 141 -40.95 11.36 -44.85
C TYR A 141 -41.26 11.44 -43.34
N THR A 142 -42.52 11.39 -42.94
CA THR A 142 -42.92 11.42 -41.51
C THR A 142 -42.49 10.14 -40.78
N ILE A 143 -42.53 8.99 -41.45
CA ILE A 143 -42.01 7.73 -40.93
C ILE A 143 -40.49 7.79 -40.77
N TYR A 144 -39.75 8.19 -41.82
CA TYR A 144 -38.29 8.27 -41.74
C TYR A 144 -37.79 9.30 -40.71
N ASP A 145 -38.46 10.44 -40.54
CA ASP A 145 -38.12 11.40 -39.48
C ASP A 145 -38.38 10.81 -38.09
N LYS A 146 -39.49 10.10 -37.88
CA LYS A 146 -39.74 9.38 -36.63
C LYS A 146 -38.68 8.31 -36.36
N GLU A 147 -38.34 7.48 -37.34
CA GLU A 147 -37.30 6.46 -37.20
C GLU A 147 -35.93 7.08 -36.88
N LEU A 148 -35.62 8.23 -37.47
CA LEU A 148 -34.42 9.02 -37.16
C LEU A 148 -34.46 9.61 -35.75
N GLN A 149 -35.62 10.07 -35.27
CA GLN A 149 -35.80 10.53 -33.88
C GLN A 149 -35.64 9.37 -32.88
N ASP A 150 -36.31 8.23 -33.11
CA ASP A 150 -36.21 7.03 -32.29
C ASP A 150 -34.76 6.49 -32.25
N ALA A 151 -34.03 6.54 -33.37
CA ALA A 151 -32.62 6.17 -33.44
C ALA A 151 -31.70 7.16 -32.69
N ARG A 152 -31.94 8.47 -32.81
CA ARG A 152 -31.22 9.51 -32.06
C ARG A 152 -31.44 9.41 -30.56
N GLN A 153 -32.66 9.09 -30.11
CA GLN A 153 -32.95 8.86 -28.71
C GLN A 153 -32.18 7.65 -28.18
N LYS A 154 -32.22 6.51 -28.87
CA LYS A 154 -31.47 5.30 -28.49
C LYS A 154 -29.95 5.54 -28.46
N LEU A 155 -29.42 6.31 -29.42
CA LEU A 155 -28.01 6.71 -29.40
C LEU A 155 -27.68 7.51 -28.14
N LYS A 156 -28.49 8.52 -27.81
CA LYS A 156 -28.30 9.32 -26.60
C LYS A 156 -28.40 8.49 -25.31
N GLU A 157 -29.36 7.57 -25.23
CA GLU A 157 -29.49 6.66 -24.07
C GLU A 157 -28.24 5.78 -23.89
N VAL A 158 -27.64 5.31 -24.99
CA VAL A 158 -26.36 4.57 -24.98
C VAL A 158 -25.18 5.47 -24.62
N GLU A 159 -25.12 6.72 -25.09
CA GLU A 159 -24.08 7.69 -24.72
C GLU A 159 -24.16 8.08 -23.25
N ASP A 160 -25.36 8.36 -22.72
CA ASP A 160 -25.59 8.65 -21.30
C ASP A 160 -25.22 7.44 -20.42
N ALA A 161 -25.56 6.22 -20.85
CA ALA A 161 -25.14 4.99 -20.17
C ALA A 161 -23.61 4.81 -20.18
N ARG A 162 -22.96 5.00 -21.34
CA ARG A 162 -21.49 4.95 -21.48
C ARG A 162 -20.80 5.97 -20.59
N ASN A 163 -21.33 7.20 -20.53
CA ASN A 163 -20.77 8.26 -19.70
C ASN A 163 -20.88 7.94 -18.20
N ARG A 164 -22.03 7.40 -17.73
CA ARG A 164 -22.19 6.90 -16.36
C ARG A 164 -21.19 5.79 -16.02
N VAL A 165 -20.97 4.84 -16.94
CA VAL A 165 -19.96 3.76 -16.77
C VAL A 165 -18.54 4.32 -16.76
N SER A 166 -18.24 5.34 -17.57
CA SER A 166 -16.94 6.01 -17.56
C SER A 166 -16.69 6.77 -16.25
N GLU A 167 -17.70 7.43 -15.69
CA GLU A 167 -17.64 8.07 -14.37
C GLU A 167 -17.42 7.06 -13.23
N THR A 168 -18.17 5.95 -13.19
CA THR A 168 -18.01 4.94 -12.14
C THR A 168 -16.68 4.21 -12.26
N SER A 169 -16.21 3.96 -13.49
CA SER A 169 -14.86 3.43 -13.74
C SER A 169 -13.77 4.39 -13.24
N ALA A 170 -13.87 5.69 -13.52
CA ALA A 170 -12.94 6.69 -13.00
C ALA A 170 -12.96 6.76 -11.47
N LYS A 171 -14.15 6.77 -10.84
CA LYS A 171 -14.32 6.73 -9.38
C LYS A 171 -13.71 5.45 -8.77
N MET A 172 -13.91 4.29 -9.39
CA MET A 172 -13.26 3.04 -9.00
C MET A 172 -11.74 3.10 -9.13
N HIS A 173 -11.20 3.70 -10.19
CA HIS A 173 -9.76 3.85 -10.39
C HIS A 173 -9.12 4.72 -9.29
N TYR A 174 -9.75 5.85 -8.93
CA TYR A 174 -9.31 6.67 -7.80
C TYR A 174 -9.38 5.91 -6.46
N ASN A 175 -10.46 5.15 -6.21
CA ASN A 175 -10.57 4.33 -4.99
C ASN A 175 -9.50 3.22 -4.92
N VAL A 176 -9.10 2.65 -6.06
CA VAL A 176 -8.00 1.65 -6.13
C VAL A 176 -6.64 2.31 -5.88
N LEU A 177 -6.40 3.53 -6.38
CA LEU A 177 -5.19 4.30 -6.08
C LEU A 177 -5.09 4.65 -4.59
N ASP A 178 -6.16 5.21 -4.01
CA ASP A 178 -6.26 5.54 -2.58
C ASP A 178 -6.06 4.30 -1.68
N ALA A 179 -6.68 3.16 -2.03
CA ALA A 179 -6.48 1.91 -1.32
C ALA A 179 -5.05 1.37 -1.46
N HIS A 180 -4.40 1.55 -2.61
CA HIS A 180 -3.01 1.14 -2.86
C HIS A 180 -2.02 2.02 -2.08
N GLU A 181 -2.23 3.34 -1.99
CA GLU A 181 -1.42 4.23 -1.15
C GLU A 181 -1.58 3.87 0.34
N LYS A 182 -2.81 3.70 0.84
CA LYS A 182 -3.06 3.24 2.21
C LYS A 182 -2.45 1.87 2.51
N SER A 183 -2.49 0.94 1.56
CA SER A 183 -1.83 -0.37 1.69
C SER A 183 -0.32 -0.20 1.83
N LYS A 184 0.30 0.64 0.98
CA LYS A 184 1.75 0.93 1.02
C LYS A 184 2.18 1.62 2.33
N ASP A 185 1.36 2.51 2.88
CA ASP A 185 1.64 3.18 4.16
C ASP A 185 1.52 2.22 5.35
N LEU A 186 0.51 1.33 5.34
CA LEU A 186 0.41 0.24 6.32
C LEU A 186 1.59 -0.73 6.20
N ASP A 187 2.02 -1.03 4.98
CA ASP A 187 3.17 -1.89 4.69
C ASP A 187 4.52 -1.24 5.09
N ALA A 188 4.56 0.09 5.25
CA ALA A 188 5.68 0.81 5.86
C ALA A 188 5.60 0.76 7.40
N GLN A 189 4.44 1.07 7.97
CA GLN A 189 4.20 0.98 9.43
C GLN A 189 4.47 -0.43 9.96
N MET A 190 4.08 -1.49 9.25
CA MET A 190 4.39 -2.87 9.61
C MET A 190 5.90 -3.18 9.59
N LYS A 191 6.66 -2.57 8.67
CA LYS A 191 8.13 -2.73 8.63
C LYS A 191 8.81 -1.98 9.77
N ASP A 192 8.30 -0.81 10.16
CA ASP A 192 8.86 -0.03 11.26
C ASP A 192 8.51 -0.62 12.63
N LEU A 193 7.24 -0.99 12.87
CA LEU A 193 6.83 -1.80 14.03
C LEU A 193 7.59 -3.14 14.10
N GLY A 194 7.90 -3.73 12.94
CA GLY A 194 8.74 -4.93 12.86
C GLY A 194 10.19 -4.70 13.32
N LYS A 195 10.78 -3.53 13.03
CA LYS A 195 12.10 -3.13 13.55
C LYS A 195 12.03 -2.87 15.06
N GLU A 196 10.99 -2.18 15.53
CA GLU A 196 10.77 -1.91 16.96
C GLU A 196 10.61 -3.20 17.76
N LEU A 197 9.81 -4.16 17.27
CA LEU A 197 9.69 -5.49 17.89
C LEU A 197 11.03 -6.25 17.91
N GLN A 198 11.87 -6.14 16.86
CA GLN A 198 13.21 -6.72 16.88
C GLN A 198 14.16 -6.00 17.84
N GLY A 199 13.99 -4.69 18.06
CA GLY A 199 14.70 -3.90 19.07
C GLY A 199 14.30 -4.35 20.48
N LEU A 200 13.02 -4.23 20.80
CA LEU A 200 12.43 -4.64 22.09
C LEU A 200 12.70 -6.12 22.43
N ASN A 201 12.71 -7.02 21.45
CA ASN A 201 13.08 -8.42 21.73
C ASN A 201 14.58 -8.58 22.05
N LYS A 202 15.49 -7.83 21.40
CA LYS A 202 16.92 -7.82 21.76
C LYS A 202 17.16 -7.21 23.14
N GLU A 203 16.44 -6.14 23.48
CA GLU A 203 16.47 -5.53 24.81
C GLU A 203 15.93 -6.50 25.87
N ARG A 204 14.79 -7.17 25.60
CA ARG A 204 14.25 -8.24 26.45
C ARG A 204 15.28 -9.35 26.64
N GLU A 205 15.92 -9.85 25.58
CA GLU A 205 16.98 -10.85 25.70
C GLU A 205 18.21 -10.36 26.49
N ALA A 206 18.54 -9.08 26.42
CA ALA A 206 19.63 -8.50 27.20
C ALA A 206 19.27 -8.40 28.69
N VAL A 207 18.04 -7.97 28.99
CA VAL A 207 17.48 -7.94 30.36
C VAL A 207 17.34 -9.36 30.92
N GLU A 208 16.88 -10.33 30.13
CA GLU A 208 16.80 -11.75 30.53
C GLU A 208 18.19 -12.31 30.87
N LYS A 209 19.21 -11.97 30.08
CA LYS A 209 20.62 -12.31 30.35
C LYS A 209 21.11 -11.66 31.65
N GLN A 210 20.88 -10.36 31.85
CA GLN A 210 21.21 -9.65 33.09
C GLN A 210 20.48 -10.23 34.31
N HIS A 211 19.20 -10.55 34.18
CA HIS A 211 18.37 -11.18 35.21
C HIS A 211 18.90 -12.57 35.57
N SER A 212 19.26 -13.40 34.58
CA SER A 212 19.89 -14.71 34.84
C SER A 212 21.26 -14.60 35.52
N GLN A 213 22.05 -13.54 35.25
CA GLN A 213 23.31 -13.26 35.94
C GLN A 213 23.07 -12.74 37.37
N ALA A 214 22.03 -11.92 37.58
CA ALA A 214 21.63 -11.47 38.90
C ALA A 214 21.11 -12.62 39.76
N ILE A 215 20.33 -13.55 39.19
CA ILE A 215 19.91 -14.79 39.86
C ILE A 215 21.13 -15.64 40.24
N LYS A 216 22.11 -15.83 39.35
CA LYS A 216 23.35 -16.57 39.68
C LYS A 216 24.08 -15.94 40.86
N LYS A 217 24.30 -14.63 40.83
CA LYS A 217 24.91 -13.88 41.94
C LYS A 217 24.08 -13.95 43.22
N LEU A 218 22.75 -13.94 43.13
CA LEU A 218 21.87 -14.13 44.27
C LEU A 218 22.04 -15.53 44.86
N THR A 219 22.11 -16.58 44.03
CA THR A 219 22.31 -17.96 44.50
C THR A 219 23.72 -18.19 45.05
N GLU A 220 24.75 -17.57 44.46
CA GLU A 220 26.12 -17.55 44.99
C GLU A 220 26.14 -16.89 46.38
N LEU A 221 25.59 -15.68 46.52
CA LEU A 221 25.51 -14.98 47.81
C LEU A 221 24.59 -15.68 48.82
N GLN A 222 23.55 -16.39 48.39
CA GLN A 222 22.70 -17.20 49.28
C GLN A 222 23.44 -18.44 49.79
N LEU A 223 24.30 -19.05 48.97
CA LEU A 223 25.20 -20.13 49.40
C LEU A 223 26.26 -19.56 50.34
N ASP A 224 26.91 -18.43 50.03
CA ASP A 224 27.88 -17.78 50.92
C ASP A 224 27.26 -17.41 52.27
N VAL A 225 26.04 -16.84 52.28
CA VAL A 225 25.30 -16.53 53.52
C VAL A 225 24.97 -17.80 54.30
N LYS A 226 24.54 -18.88 53.62
CA LYS A 226 24.27 -20.17 54.27
C LYS A 226 25.54 -20.79 54.86
N ASP A 227 26.65 -20.79 54.14
CA ASP A 227 27.97 -21.23 54.60
C ASP A 227 28.46 -20.41 55.79
N MET A 228 28.31 -19.08 55.74
CA MET A 228 28.67 -18.20 56.86
C MET A 228 27.74 -18.39 58.07
N GLN A 229 26.46 -18.69 57.85
CA GLN A 229 25.48 -18.95 58.91
C GLN A 229 25.70 -20.34 59.55
N GLU A 230 26.09 -21.35 58.76
CA GLU A 230 26.54 -22.65 59.25
C GLU A 230 27.85 -22.51 60.04
N ARG A 231 28.84 -21.75 59.53
CA ARG A 231 30.08 -21.41 60.27
C ARG A 231 29.79 -20.68 61.57
N MET A 232 28.89 -19.69 61.58
CA MET A 232 28.47 -19.02 62.82
C MET A 232 27.73 -19.96 63.77
N SER A 233 26.94 -20.92 63.26
CA SER A 233 26.27 -21.92 64.11
C SER A 233 27.29 -22.85 64.77
N GLY A 234 28.30 -23.32 64.02
CA GLY A 234 29.41 -24.12 64.54
C GLY A 234 30.29 -23.33 65.52
N ALA A 235 30.56 -22.06 65.24
CA ALA A 235 31.29 -21.18 66.15
C ALA A 235 30.52 -20.89 67.44
N ASN A 236 29.19 -20.71 67.37
CA ASN A 236 28.34 -20.59 68.57
C ASN A 236 28.26 -21.91 69.35
N GLN A 237 28.18 -23.06 68.68
CA GLN A 237 28.23 -24.37 69.35
C GLN A 237 29.58 -24.58 70.05
N ALA A 238 30.70 -24.26 69.39
CA ALA A 238 32.03 -24.30 70.01
C ALA A 238 32.16 -23.34 71.20
N LYS A 239 31.56 -22.13 71.10
CA LYS A 239 31.50 -21.16 72.20
C LYS A 239 30.62 -21.62 73.36
N GLU A 240 29.49 -22.27 73.10
CA GLU A 240 28.66 -22.88 74.14
C GLU A 240 29.39 -24.04 74.83
N GLU A 241 30.06 -24.90 74.07
CA GLU A 241 30.79 -26.05 74.60
C GLU A 241 31.99 -25.60 75.44
N ALA A 242 32.76 -24.61 74.96
CA ALA A 242 33.78 -23.94 75.76
C ALA A 242 33.19 -23.28 77.02
N GLY A 243 32.00 -22.67 76.93
CA GLY A 243 31.27 -22.11 78.07
C GLY A 243 30.74 -23.15 79.07
N ARG A 244 30.51 -24.40 78.65
CA ARG A 244 30.20 -25.54 79.53
C ARG A 244 31.47 -26.04 80.22
N GLN A 245 32.57 -26.16 79.49
CA GLN A 245 33.88 -26.55 80.03
C GLN A 245 34.36 -25.55 81.08
N LEU A 246 34.27 -24.25 80.79
CA LEU A 246 34.65 -23.17 81.72
C LEU A 246 33.83 -23.27 83.03
N LYS A 247 32.52 -23.52 82.93
CA LYS A 247 31.65 -23.77 84.10
C LYS A 247 31.93 -25.06 84.87
N SER A 248 32.47 -26.10 84.22
CA SER A 248 32.94 -27.30 84.92
C SER A 248 34.17 -26.96 85.77
N VAL A 249 35.15 -26.27 85.17
CA VAL A 249 36.39 -25.87 85.84
C VAL A 249 36.12 -24.85 86.96
N GLU A 250 35.22 -23.86 86.75
CA GLU A 250 34.76 -22.96 87.82
C GLU A 250 34.18 -23.73 89.01
N LYS A 251 33.43 -24.82 88.74
CA LYS A 251 32.84 -25.64 89.79
C LYS A 251 33.87 -26.53 90.48
N GLU A 252 34.79 -27.14 89.75
CA GLU A 252 35.90 -27.91 90.31
C GLU A 252 36.82 -27.04 91.19
N ILE A 253 37.00 -25.75 90.83
CA ILE A 253 37.68 -24.75 91.66
C ILE A 253 36.86 -24.43 92.92
N GLN A 254 35.54 -24.20 92.79
CA GLN A 254 34.66 -23.92 93.93
C GLN A 254 34.65 -25.08 94.94
N ASP A 255 34.48 -26.32 94.47
CA ASP A 255 34.49 -27.53 95.29
C ASP A 255 35.86 -27.69 95.99
N SER A 256 36.98 -27.42 95.28
CA SER A 256 38.34 -27.42 95.85
C SER A 256 38.57 -26.34 96.91
N MET A 257 37.97 -25.15 96.75
CA MET A 257 38.06 -24.07 97.74
C MET A 257 37.25 -24.40 99.00
N GLU A 258 36.08 -25.02 98.85
CA GLU A 258 35.28 -25.49 99.98
C GLU A 258 35.93 -26.64 100.77
N GLU A 259 36.81 -27.45 100.18
CA GLU A 259 37.65 -28.39 100.93
C GLU A 259 38.77 -27.66 101.70
N LEU A 260 39.41 -26.66 101.07
CA LEU A 260 40.48 -25.89 101.68
C LEU A 260 40.02 -25.10 102.93
N GLU A 261 38.83 -24.49 102.85
CA GLU A 261 38.25 -23.66 103.92
C GLU A 261 37.88 -24.49 105.16
N LYS A 262 37.58 -25.79 105.00
CA LYS A 262 37.35 -26.73 106.11
C LYS A 262 38.64 -27.18 106.81
N ILE A 263 39.78 -27.14 106.11
CA ILE A 263 41.09 -27.60 106.63
C ILE A 263 41.83 -26.47 107.35
N SER A 264 41.68 -25.22 106.89
CA SER A 264 42.41 -24.04 107.40
C SER A 264 42.34 -23.88 108.95
N PRO A 265 41.17 -23.96 109.62
CA PRO A 265 41.08 -23.75 111.07
C PRO A 265 41.83 -24.82 111.88
N SER A 266 41.84 -26.07 111.40
CA SER A 266 42.55 -27.18 112.05
C SER A 266 44.07 -27.11 111.85
N TYR A 267 44.53 -26.40 110.82
CA TYR A 267 45.95 -26.16 110.59
C TYR A 267 46.47 -25.03 111.48
N GLU A 268 45.72 -23.92 111.58
CA GLU A 268 46.11 -22.76 112.40
C GLU A 268 46.13 -23.09 113.90
N GLU A 269 45.19 -23.91 114.41
CA GLU A 269 45.21 -24.36 115.83
C GLU A 269 46.40 -25.27 116.16
N GLN A 270 46.95 -26.01 115.19
CA GLN A 270 48.17 -26.82 115.36
C GLN A 270 49.43 -25.95 115.31
N VAL A 271 49.51 -25.03 114.34
CA VAL A 271 50.66 -24.12 114.16
C VAL A 271 50.87 -23.21 115.37
N GLU A 272 49.82 -22.75 116.05
CA GLU A 272 50.01 -21.90 117.24
C GLU A 272 50.48 -22.72 118.47
N LYS A 273 50.04 -23.97 118.62
CA LYS A 273 50.55 -24.90 119.64
C LYS A 273 52.02 -25.27 119.39
N GLU A 274 52.43 -25.42 118.14
CA GLU A 274 53.83 -25.62 117.76
C GLU A 274 54.71 -24.43 118.17
N LYS A 275 54.23 -23.19 117.98
CA LYS A 275 54.94 -21.95 118.38
C LYS A 275 55.11 -21.80 119.89
N GLU A 276 54.12 -22.19 120.70
CA GLU A 276 54.26 -22.18 122.16
C GLU A 276 55.30 -23.21 122.62
N ILE A 277 55.30 -24.40 122.02
CA ILE A 277 56.26 -25.47 122.33
C ILE A 277 57.68 -25.08 121.90
N THR A 278 57.87 -24.47 120.72
CA THR A 278 59.21 -24.01 120.27
C THR A 278 59.78 -22.91 121.17
N LYS A 279 58.97 -21.94 121.63
CA LYS A 279 59.41 -20.97 122.65
C LYS A 279 59.86 -21.67 123.95
N GLY A 280 59.07 -22.63 124.43
CA GLY A 280 59.39 -23.42 125.63
C GLY A 280 60.63 -24.32 125.51
N ILE A 281 61.04 -24.67 124.28
CA ILE A 281 62.31 -25.35 123.99
C ILE A 281 63.46 -24.34 123.97
N MET A 282 63.33 -23.25 123.20
CA MET A 282 64.38 -22.23 123.06
C MET A 282 64.86 -21.66 124.40
N ASP A 283 63.94 -21.34 125.32
CA ASP A 283 64.34 -20.81 126.64
C ASP A 283 65.04 -21.86 127.53
N ARG A 284 64.69 -23.14 127.38
CA ARG A 284 65.36 -24.25 128.09
C ARG A 284 66.74 -24.55 127.51
N GLU A 285 66.92 -24.51 126.19
CA GLU A 285 68.23 -24.63 125.55
C GLU A 285 69.16 -23.48 125.92
N LYS A 286 68.62 -22.26 126.06
CA LYS A 286 69.34 -21.08 126.55
C LYS A 286 69.84 -21.26 127.98
N GLN A 287 69.03 -21.84 128.86
CA GLN A 287 69.47 -22.22 130.22
C GLN A 287 70.50 -23.35 130.21
N LEU A 288 70.33 -24.36 129.35
CA LEU A 288 71.27 -25.47 129.21
C LEU A 288 72.67 -24.99 128.78
N SER A 289 72.72 -24.11 127.78
CA SER A 289 73.94 -23.47 127.25
C SER A 289 74.75 -22.76 128.36
N ILE A 290 74.06 -21.98 129.20
CA ILE A 290 74.68 -21.22 130.30
C ILE A 290 75.20 -22.14 131.42
N LEU A 291 74.57 -23.30 131.63
CA LEU A 291 75.02 -24.30 132.62
C LEU A 291 76.25 -25.08 132.12
N TYR A 292 76.26 -25.54 130.86
CA TYR A 292 77.40 -26.25 130.28
C TYR A 292 78.69 -25.40 130.20
N GLN A 293 78.59 -24.07 130.17
CA GLN A 293 79.77 -23.18 130.23
C GLN A 293 80.36 -22.98 131.65
N LYS A 294 79.74 -23.51 132.72
CA LYS A 294 80.16 -23.24 134.12
C LYS A 294 80.58 -24.44 134.97
N GLN A 295 80.72 -25.63 134.37
CA GLN A 295 81.34 -26.79 135.01
C GLN A 295 81.99 -27.68 133.94
N GLY A 296 83.22 -28.17 134.08
CA GLY A 296 84.21 -27.97 135.14
C GLY A 296 85.45 -28.82 134.84
N ARG A 297 86.63 -28.19 134.87
CA ARG A 297 87.93 -28.79 134.48
C ARG A 297 88.36 -30.02 135.31
N ALA A 298 87.96 -31.22 134.90
CA ALA A 298 88.64 -32.51 135.13
C ALA A 298 87.98 -33.58 134.23
N THR A 299 88.67 -34.46 133.51
CA THR A 299 90.02 -35.00 133.72
C THR A 299 90.99 -34.72 132.56
N GLN A 300 92.28 -34.53 132.88
CA GLN A 300 93.34 -34.33 131.89
C GLN A 300 94.16 -35.62 131.67
N PHE A 301 94.46 -35.90 130.40
CA PHE A 301 95.61 -36.66 129.87
C PHE A 301 96.45 -37.50 130.86
N ALA A 302 96.31 -38.83 130.80
CA ALA A 302 97.06 -39.79 131.62
C ALA A 302 98.55 -39.96 131.23
N SER A 303 99.06 -39.25 130.22
CA SER A 303 100.44 -39.36 129.71
C SER A 303 101.10 -37.99 129.51
N LYS A 304 102.44 -37.99 129.46
CA LYS A 304 103.30 -36.81 129.45
C LYS A 304 103.80 -36.40 128.05
N ALA A 305 103.68 -37.26 127.04
CA ALA A 305 104.20 -36.97 125.69
C ALA A 305 103.21 -36.18 124.81
N ASP A 306 101.97 -36.67 124.72
CA ASP A 306 100.99 -36.18 123.73
C ASP A 306 100.42 -34.80 124.09
N ARG A 307 100.37 -34.49 125.38
CA ARG A 307 99.92 -33.19 125.92
C ARG A 307 100.81 -32.05 125.44
N ASP A 308 102.13 -32.21 125.57
CA ASP A 308 103.11 -31.20 125.20
C ASP A 308 103.18 -31.06 123.68
N LYS A 309 103.06 -32.19 122.94
CA LYS A 309 103.03 -32.21 121.48
C LYS A 309 101.79 -31.53 120.87
N TRP A 310 100.64 -31.57 121.55
CA TRP A 310 99.47 -30.77 121.18
C TRP A 310 99.69 -29.28 121.47
N LEU A 311 100.16 -28.93 122.68
CA LEU A 311 100.42 -27.54 123.08
C LEU A 311 101.48 -26.86 122.17
N GLN A 312 102.51 -27.56 121.74
CA GLN A 312 103.51 -27.02 120.80
C GLN A 312 102.87 -26.60 119.48
N LYS A 313 101.94 -27.40 118.95
CA LYS A 313 101.30 -27.16 117.65
C LYS A 313 100.22 -26.08 117.72
N GLU A 314 99.47 -26.05 118.82
CA GLU A 314 98.47 -25.00 119.09
C GLU A 314 99.15 -23.61 119.20
N ILE A 315 100.41 -23.56 119.64
CA ILE A 315 101.23 -22.33 119.64
C ILE A 315 101.62 -21.90 118.22
N GLU A 316 102.03 -22.82 117.34
CA GLU A 316 102.41 -22.47 115.95
C GLU A 316 101.23 -21.92 115.13
N ASP A 317 100.09 -22.60 115.14
CA ASP A 317 98.94 -22.18 114.32
C ASP A 317 98.30 -20.87 114.84
N LEU A 318 98.22 -20.65 116.16
CA LEU A 318 97.73 -19.39 116.73
C LEU A 318 98.70 -18.20 116.55
N GLN A 319 100.03 -18.44 116.47
CA GLN A 319 100.98 -17.39 116.07
C GLN A 319 100.71 -16.86 114.66
N ARG A 320 100.10 -17.67 113.78
CA ARG A 320 99.69 -17.25 112.43
C ARG A 320 98.42 -16.40 112.43
N VAL A 321 97.49 -16.68 113.35
CA VAL A 321 96.30 -15.83 113.59
C VAL A 321 96.69 -14.47 114.17
N LEU A 322 97.80 -14.39 114.91
CA LEU A 322 98.31 -13.14 115.47
C LEU A 322 98.87 -12.17 114.40
N SER A 323 99.42 -12.68 113.29
CA SER A 323 100.09 -11.84 112.28
C SER A 323 99.14 -11.21 111.25
N SER A 324 98.00 -11.84 110.92
CA SER A 324 96.99 -11.24 110.04
C SER A 324 96.27 -10.06 110.71
N ASN A 325 95.91 -10.21 111.99
CA ASN A 325 95.21 -9.18 112.77
C ASN A 325 96.04 -7.90 113.00
N LEU A 326 97.38 -7.95 112.85
CA LEU A 326 98.25 -6.78 112.92
C LEU A 326 98.24 -5.92 111.63
N ALA A 327 97.91 -6.51 110.47
CA ALA A 327 97.90 -5.77 109.20
C ALA A 327 96.69 -4.82 109.08
N GLN A 328 95.54 -5.22 109.64
CA GLN A 328 94.27 -4.52 109.42
C GLN A 328 94.05 -3.30 110.35
N ALA A 329 94.97 -3.04 111.28
CA ALA A 329 95.01 -1.82 112.08
C ALA A 329 95.56 -0.58 111.31
N CYS A 330 96.25 -0.78 110.18
CA CYS A 330 97.10 0.28 109.59
C CYS A 330 96.49 1.12 108.44
N TYR A 331 95.36 0.73 107.84
CA TYR A 331 94.81 1.44 106.66
C TYR A 331 93.54 2.27 106.92
N PHE A 332 92.90 2.13 108.08
CA PHE A 332 91.68 2.88 108.44
C PHE A 332 91.95 4.36 108.79
N PHE A 333 93.20 4.81 108.84
CA PHE A 333 93.59 6.13 109.36
C PHE A 333 93.96 7.18 108.29
N LEU A 334 93.93 6.84 106.99
CA LEU A 334 94.70 7.59 105.98
C LEU A 334 93.90 8.35 104.90
N MET A 335 92.56 8.34 104.87
CA MET A 335 91.85 9.04 103.77
C MET A 335 90.46 9.67 103.99
N HIS A 336 90.03 10.01 105.22
CA HIS A 336 88.88 10.93 105.38
C HIS A 336 88.95 11.85 106.61
N LEU A 337 90.06 12.60 106.71
CA LEU A 337 90.12 13.81 107.54
C LEU A 337 90.05 15.07 106.64
N SER A 338 88.83 15.49 106.28
CA SER A 338 88.49 16.84 105.72
C SER A 338 86.99 16.94 105.46
N CYS A 339 86.34 17.99 106.00
CA CYS A 339 84.99 18.54 105.74
C CYS A 339 83.80 17.58 105.41
N GLY A 340 82.64 17.60 106.08
CA GLY A 340 82.20 18.35 107.26
C GLY A 340 80.86 19.10 107.06
N VAL A 341 79.97 19.02 108.06
CA VAL A 341 78.74 19.85 108.27
C VAL A 341 77.59 19.58 107.28
N LEU A 342 76.35 19.21 107.65
CA LEU A 342 75.62 18.76 108.87
C LEU A 342 74.36 17.94 108.35
N LEU A 343 73.31 17.46 109.05
CA LEU A 343 72.74 17.54 110.41
C LEU A 343 71.78 16.32 110.61
N GLY A 344 71.56 15.82 111.84
CA GLY A 344 70.40 14.96 112.23
C GLY A 344 70.39 13.51 111.72
N VAL A 345 70.76 12.41 112.42
CA VAL A 345 70.67 11.97 113.85
C VAL A 345 69.25 11.51 114.26
N PRO A 346 69.04 10.38 114.99
CA PRO A 346 69.93 9.27 115.42
C PRO A 346 69.65 7.94 114.65
N ILE A 347 70.49 6.90 114.57
CA ILE A 347 71.51 6.23 115.43
C ILE A 347 70.98 5.25 116.49
N ALA A 348 71.09 3.95 116.20
CA ALA A 348 71.30 2.82 117.13
C ALA A 348 72.05 1.68 116.36
N LEU A 349 72.82 0.81 117.03
CA LEU A 349 73.72 -0.16 116.38
C LEU A 349 73.47 -1.64 116.76
N GLY A 350 73.88 -2.59 115.89
CA GLY A 350 73.97 -4.02 116.20
C GLY A 350 74.60 -4.89 115.09
N SER A 351 75.63 -5.67 115.44
CA SER A 351 76.42 -6.69 114.70
C SER A 351 75.68 -7.55 113.64
N ILE A 352 76.22 -7.94 112.47
CA ILE A 352 77.51 -8.56 112.04
C ILE A 352 77.48 -10.12 112.06
N CYS A 353 77.93 -10.73 110.94
CA CYS A 353 78.15 -12.18 110.66
C CYS A 353 76.88 -13.07 110.56
N ASP A 354 76.89 -14.21 109.85
CA ASP A 354 78.00 -14.88 109.13
C ASP A 354 77.57 -15.64 107.84
N LEU A 355 78.54 -16.25 107.14
CA LEU A 355 78.40 -16.94 105.85
C LEU A 355 78.09 -18.45 106.00
N THR A 356 77.13 -19.01 105.24
CA THR A 356 77.28 -20.22 104.34
C THR A 356 75.98 -21.00 103.97
N VAL A 357 75.81 -21.23 102.65
CA VAL A 357 75.47 -22.52 101.98
C VAL A 357 74.06 -23.18 102.14
N LYS A 358 73.44 -23.40 100.95
CA LYS A 358 72.46 -24.44 100.51
C LYS A 358 70.94 -24.32 100.77
N PHE A 359 70.25 -24.25 99.63
CA PHE A 359 69.07 -25.03 99.17
C PHE A 359 67.64 -24.72 99.69
N ASP A 360 66.78 -24.54 98.68
CA ASP A 360 65.38 -24.91 98.50
C ASP A 360 64.24 -24.30 99.34
N GLU A 361 63.59 -23.34 98.66
CA GLU A 361 62.16 -23.31 98.32
C GLU A 361 61.03 -22.90 99.30
N LEU A 362 60.08 -22.20 98.65
CA LEU A 362 58.61 -22.23 98.79
C LEU A 362 57.87 -21.18 99.65
N LYS A 363 56.88 -20.57 98.96
CA LYS A 363 55.75 -19.73 99.44
C LYS A 363 56.10 -18.28 99.87
N LEU A 364 55.28 -17.26 99.61
CA LEU A 364 53.95 -17.19 98.96
C LEU A 364 53.67 -15.82 98.29
N SER A 365 52.75 -15.80 97.31
CA SER A 365 51.89 -14.65 96.92
C SER A 365 52.55 -13.48 96.16
N LEU A 366 51.85 -12.68 95.32
CA LEU A 366 50.41 -12.61 94.97
C LEU A 366 50.22 -11.98 93.56
N PHE A 367 48.98 -12.04 93.04
CA PHE A 367 48.41 -11.39 91.83
C PHE A 367 48.64 -11.97 90.41
N LEU A 368 47.61 -12.71 89.97
CA LEU A 368 46.82 -12.63 88.71
C LEU A 368 47.35 -11.80 87.51
N GLY A 369 47.06 -12.19 86.27
CA GLY A 369 46.24 -13.34 85.82
C GLY A 369 46.12 -13.44 84.29
N LEU A 370 45.75 -14.63 83.79
CA LEU A 370 45.68 -14.96 82.36
C LEU A 370 44.31 -14.65 81.73
N LEU A 371 44.30 -14.27 80.45
CA LEU A 371 43.92 -15.18 79.36
C LEU A 371 44.41 -14.66 77.98
#